data_AF-A0A510KR62-F1
#
_entry.id   AF-A0A510KR62-F1
#
_cell.length_a   1.000
_cell.length_b   1.000
_cell.length_c   1.000
_cell.angle_alpha   90.00
_cell.angle_beta   90.00
_cell.angle_gamma   90.00
#
_symmetry.space_group_name_H-M   'P 1'
#
loop_
_entity.id
_entity.type
_entity.pdbx_description
1 polymer ?
#
loop_
_entity_poly.entity_id
_entity_poly.type
_entity_poly.pdbx_seq_one_letter_code
_entity_poly.pdbx_strand_id
1 'polypeptide(L)'
;MRKKYIILLIILFQSIVYCNSNKLINLGLHSMKKDESAIGAEIMGGFDYVLNNDNFNTYVMYFKVYENPENSYGVEYIKNYDNKDEVLKFFLSKKIEEYYSREYIPLKNGEKFLYGKLVWDNLKFKNSTKLELYYINKDNIEIKKVYFFDKITPSSLYNKFDYFEEEGYYPISTINEEFTIFTENKIIHKKSPYLLSYEKKFVEKIFELFKDEIPKEYFEYREKGEFVTQFEKEQDKNNEKRKKLETKIENIQIN
;
A
#
# COMPACT_ATOMS: atom_id res chain seq x y z
N MET A 1 -4.37 -66.85 -15.96
CA MET A 1 -3.15 -66.59 -15.16
C MET A 1 -2.67 -65.17 -15.40
N ARG A 2 -2.43 -64.44 -14.30
CA ARG A 2 -1.83 -63.09 -14.12
C ARG A 2 -1.01 -62.51 -15.28
N LYS A 3 -1.29 -61.24 -15.61
CA LYS A 3 -0.35 -60.08 -15.74
C LYS A 3 -1.21 -58.80 -15.67
N LYS A 4 -1.48 -58.29 -14.47
CA LYS A 4 -0.77 -57.19 -13.76
C LYS A 4 -0.82 -55.85 -14.49
N TYR A 5 -1.53 -54.93 -13.84
CA TYR A 5 -1.52 -53.46 -13.87
C TYR A 5 -0.22 -52.80 -14.36
N ILE A 6 -0.40 -51.55 -14.83
CA ILE A 6 0.52 -50.44 -15.16
C ILE A 6 0.13 -50.02 -16.59
N ILE A 7 -0.64 -48.96 -16.82
CA ILE A 7 -0.20 -47.56 -16.80
C ILE A 7 -1.38 -46.67 -16.35
N LEU A 8 -1.37 -46.28 -15.07
CA LEU A 8 -2.04 -45.09 -14.57
C LEU A 8 -0.98 -44.32 -13.79
N LEU A 9 -0.06 -43.63 -14.48
CA LEU A 9 0.95 -42.77 -13.82
C LEU A 9 1.77 -41.91 -14.80
N ILE A 10 1.16 -41.32 -15.83
CA ILE A 10 1.83 -40.29 -16.65
C ILE A 10 1.04 -38.98 -16.70
N ILE A 11 -0.26 -38.97 -16.38
CA ILE A 11 -1.03 -37.72 -16.29
C ILE A 11 -0.88 -37.02 -14.92
N LEU A 12 -0.36 -37.72 -13.89
CA LEU A 12 -0.05 -37.14 -12.58
C LEU A 12 1.37 -36.51 -12.48
N PHE A 13 2.16 -36.57 -13.56
CA PHE A 13 3.51 -36.00 -13.62
C PHE A 13 3.64 -34.81 -14.59
N GLN A 14 2.54 -34.30 -15.16
CA GLN A 14 2.52 -32.95 -15.74
C GLN A 14 1.89 -31.91 -14.81
N SER A 15 1.34 -32.34 -13.67
CA SER A 15 1.25 -31.49 -12.48
C SER A 15 2.57 -31.50 -11.68
N ILE A 16 3.72 -31.60 -12.37
CA ILE A 16 4.97 -31.08 -11.82
C ILE A 16 4.72 -29.59 -11.60
N VAL A 17 4.32 -29.28 -10.38
CA VAL A 17 4.96 -28.27 -9.57
C VAL A 17 5.23 -26.99 -10.38
N TYR A 18 4.15 -26.31 -10.76
CA TYR A 18 4.14 -24.88 -10.48
C TYR A 18 4.00 -24.76 -8.95
N CYS A 19 5.09 -25.04 -8.22
CA CYS A 19 5.38 -24.24 -7.04
C CYS A 19 5.62 -22.83 -7.58
N ASN A 20 4.55 -22.12 -7.95
CA ASN A 20 4.52 -20.72 -7.60
C ASN A 20 4.66 -20.77 -6.08
N SER A 21 5.86 -20.53 -5.57
CA SER A 21 5.98 -20.34 -4.15
C SER A 21 4.97 -19.25 -3.82
N ASN A 22 3.99 -19.53 -2.95
CA ASN A 22 3.19 -18.48 -2.31
C ASN A 22 4.07 -17.54 -1.47
N LYS A 23 5.39 -17.75 -1.51
CA LYS A 23 6.41 -16.90 -0.94
C LYS A 23 6.68 -15.70 -1.84
N LEU A 24 6.35 -14.51 -1.34
CA LEU A 24 6.76 -13.23 -1.90
C LEU A 24 8.29 -13.09 -1.82
N ILE A 25 8.85 -12.41 -2.80
CA ILE A 25 10.28 -12.07 -2.82
C ILE A 25 10.49 -10.70 -2.19
N ASN A 26 11.65 -10.52 -1.54
CA ASN A 26 12.10 -9.18 -1.19
C ASN A 26 12.53 -8.46 -2.49
N LEU A 27 11.85 -7.37 -2.83
CA LEU A 27 12.11 -6.63 -4.07
C LEU A 27 13.44 -5.87 -4.03
N GLY A 28 13.99 -5.57 -2.86
CA GLY A 28 15.27 -4.85 -2.74
C GLY A 28 15.23 -3.45 -3.36
N LEU A 29 14.05 -2.83 -3.48
CA LEU A 29 13.89 -1.48 -4.01
C LEU A 29 14.37 -0.40 -3.03
N HIS A 30 14.46 -0.76 -1.75
CA HIS A 30 14.88 0.12 -0.68
C HIS A 30 15.99 -0.54 0.12
N SER A 31 16.92 0.28 0.55
CA SER A 31 18.13 -0.14 1.23
C SER A 31 17.89 -0.22 2.73
N MET A 32 17.31 -1.34 3.16
CA MET A 32 17.43 -1.79 4.54
C MET A 32 18.46 -2.92 4.60
N LYS A 33 19.27 -2.97 5.66
CA LYS A 33 20.38 -3.93 5.78
C LYS A 33 19.89 -5.36 5.59
N LYS A 34 20.62 -6.09 4.74
CA LYS A 34 20.35 -7.47 4.33
C LYS A 34 20.53 -8.50 5.46
N ASP A 35 21.15 -8.10 6.56
CA ASP A 35 21.62 -8.98 7.64
C ASP A 35 20.67 -8.96 8.87
N GLU A 36 19.68 -8.06 8.87
CA GLU A 36 18.66 -7.90 9.92
C GLU A 36 17.31 -8.39 9.36
N SER A 37 17.26 -9.70 9.11
CA SER A 37 16.06 -10.46 8.74
C SER A 37 14.86 -10.08 9.62
N ALA A 38 13.66 -9.94 9.05
CA ALA A 38 12.31 -9.93 9.67
C ALA A 38 12.14 -9.20 11.02
N ILE A 39 12.84 -9.67 12.04
CA ILE A 39 13.07 -9.08 13.37
C ILE A 39 13.44 -7.59 13.27
N GLY A 40 14.33 -7.21 12.34
CA GLY A 40 14.67 -5.79 12.13
C GLY A 40 13.49 -4.96 11.63
N ALA A 41 12.72 -5.50 10.68
CA ALA A 41 11.56 -4.85 10.09
C ALA A 41 10.38 -4.71 11.07
N GLU A 42 10.15 -5.72 11.91
CA GLU A 42 9.15 -5.68 13.00
C GLU A 42 9.44 -4.57 14.00
N ILE A 43 10.73 -4.30 14.28
CA ILE A 43 11.18 -3.26 15.20
C ILE A 43 11.31 -1.91 14.50
N MET A 44 11.37 -1.85 13.17
CA MET A 44 11.76 -0.63 12.46
C MET A 44 10.67 0.01 11.61
N GLY A 45 9.50 -0.58 11.37
CA GLY A 45 8.42 0.11 10.61
C GLY A 45 7.50 -0.79 9.80
N GLY A 46 7.80 -2.09 9.74
CA GLY A 46 7.02 -3.12 9.08
C GLY A 46 7.48 -3.40 7.66
N PHE A 47 6.52 -3.71 6.79
CA PHE A 47 6.77 -4.10 5.41
C PHE A 47 5.86 -3.33 4.47
N ASP A 48 6.43 -2.83 3.40
CA ASP A 48 5.71 -2.38 2.23
C ASP A 48 5.48 -3.56 1.28
N TYR A 49 4.41 -3.49 0.51
CA TYR A 49 3.98 -4.56 -0.40
C TYR A 49 3.60 -4.03 -1.77
N VAL A 50 3.93 -4.82 -2.79
CA VAL A 50 3.36 -4.72 -4.13
C VAL A 50 2.85 -6.10 -4.49
N LEU A 51 1.54 -6.25 -4.63
CA LEU A 51 0.87 -7.53 -4.87
C LEU A 51 0.09 -7.46 -6.16
N ASN A 52 0.12 -8.53 -6.94
CA ASN A 52 -0.73 -8.72 -8.10
C ASN A 52 -2.06 -9.32 -7.64
N ASN A 53 -3.15 -8.58 -7.86
CA ASN A 53 -4.51 -9.00 -7.50
C ASN A 53 -5.54 -8.32 -8.41
N ASP A 54 -6.45 -9.10 -9.00
CA ASP A 54 -7.58 -8.55 -9.77
C ASP A 54 -8.66 -8.02 -8.81
N ASN A 55 -8.79 -6.71 -8.74
CA ASN A 55 -9.70 -6.01 -7.82
C ASN A 55 -11.03 -5.58 -8.47
N PHE A 56 -11.37 -6.07 -9.66
CA PHE A 56 -12.63 -5.76 -10.38
C PHE A 56 -12.96 -4.24 -10.46
N ASN A 57 -12.28 -3.50 -11.34
CA ASN A 57 -12.61 -2.12 -11.76
C ASN A 57 -12.85 -1.08 -10.64
N THR A 58 -12.42 -1.37 -9.42
CA THR A 58 -12.60 -0.51 -8.25
C THR A 58 -11.24 -0.07 -7.75
N TYR A 59 -11.00 1.23 -7.80
CA TYR A 59 -9.82 1.85 -7.23
C TYR A 59 -10.12 2.33 -5.82
N VAL A 60 -9.27 1.95 -4.87
CA VAL A 60 -9.41 2.35 -3.47
C VAL A 60 -8.07 2.85 -2.98
N MET A 61 -8.05 4.00 -2.30
CA MET A 61 -6.85 4.50 -1.65
C MET A 61 -7.16 4.77 -0.19
N TYR A 62 -6.50 4.03 0.71
CA TYR A 62 -6.43 4.35 2.13
C TYR A 62 -5.21 5.24 2.37
N PHE A 63 -5.36 6.26 3.20
CA PHE A 63 -4.27 7.14 3.59
C PHE A 63 -4.36 7.50 5.07
N LYS A 64 -3.20 7.63 5.70
CA LYS A 64 -3.08 7.97 7.11
C LYS A 64 -1.78 8.69 7.40
N VAL A 65 -1.87 9.62 8.35
CA VAL A 65 -0.72 10.22 9.00
C VAL A 65 -0.75 9.88 10.49
N TYR A 66 0.42 9.70 11.08
CA TYR A 66 0.63 9.40 12.48
C TYR A 66 1.17 10.63 13.20
N GLU A 67 0.80 10.77 14.47
CA GLU A 67 1.33 11.84 15.32
C GLU A 67 2.85 11.73 15.48
N ASN A 68 3.34 10.50 15.71
CA ASN A 68 4.76 10.16 15.75
C ASN A 68 5.05 9.00 14.79
N PRO A 69 6.23 8.98 14.13
CA PRO A 69 6.61 7.86 13.27
C PRO A 69 6.61 6.51 14.00
N GLU A 70 6.96 6.50 15.28
CA GLU A 70 6.91 5.28 16.12
C GLU A 70 5.50 4.68 16.19
N ASN A 71 4.44 5.50 16.11
CA ASN A 71 3.06 4.98 16.08
C ASN A 71 2.76 4.22 14.77
N SER A 72 3.63 4.34 13.76
CA SER A 72 3.56 3.60 12.51
C SER A 72 4.23 2.22 12.57
N TYR A 73 4.79 1.82 13.72
CA TYR A 73 5.32 0.47 13.91
C TYR A 73 4.32 -0.54 13.33
N GLY A 74 4.83 -1.44 12.50
CA GLY A 74 4.05 -2.49 11.88
C GLY A 74 3.59 -3.47 12.96
N VAL A 75 2.56 -3.12 13.73
CA VAL A 75 2.08 -3.97 14.80
C VAL A 75 1.44 -5.22 14.18
N GLU A 76 2.18 -6.34 14.25
CA GLU A 76 1.75 -7.73 14.47
C GLU A 76 0.77 -8.46 13.52
N TYR A 77 0.14 -7.81 12.53
CA TYR A 77 -1.01 -8.47 11.85
C TYR A 77 -0.65 -9.49 10.76
N ILE A 78 0.51 -9.36 10.10
CA ILE A 78 0.93 -10.31 9.05
C ILE A 78 2.14 -11.10 9.56
N LYS A 79 1.87 -12.12 10.39
CA LYS A 79 2.91 -12.98 10.97
C LYS A 79 3.76 -13.69 9.91
N ASN A 80 3.13 -14.12 8.82
CA ASN A 80 3.82 -14.68 7.66
C ASN A 80 3.88 -13.61 6.57
N TYR A 81 4.67 -12.56 6.82
CA TYR A 81 4.82 -11.39 5.94
C TYR A 81 5.24 -11.75 4.52
N ASP A 82 5.94 -12.86 4.32
CA ASP A 82 6.34 -13.33 3.00
C ASP A 82 5.34 -14.32 2.38
N ASN A 83 4.23 -14.65 3.03
CA ASN A 83 3.18 -15.50 2.46
C ASN A 83 2.10 -14.65 1.76
N LYS A 84 2.10 -14.71 0.42
CA LYS A 84 1.17 -13.98 -0.46
C LYS A 84 -0.30 -14.15 -0.05
N ASP A 85 -0.75 -15.36 0.25
CA ASP A 85 -2.16 -15.61 0.56
C ASP A 85 -2.57 -14.96 1.89
N GLU A 86 -1.69 -15.00 2.89
CA GLU A 86 -1.95 -14.37 4.18
C GLU A 86 -1.93 -12.84 4.08
N VAL A 87 -0.98 -12.30 3.32
CA VAL A 87 -0.88 -10.87 3.04
C VAL A 87 -2.13 -10.40 2.26
N LEU A 88 -2.52 -11.09 1.19
CA LEU A 88 -3.74 -10.77 0.44
C LEU A 88 -4.99 -10.86 1.31
N LYS A 89 -5.11 -11.90 2.15
CA LYS A 89 -6.22 -12.04 3.10
C LYS A 89 -6.31 -10.87 4.05
N PHE A 90 -5.18 -10.30 4.48
CA PHE A 90 -5.19 -9.09 5.30
C PHE A 90 -5.83 -7.92 4.54
N PHE A 91 -5.29 -7.58 3.35
CA PHE A 91 -5.75 -6.42 2.57
C PHE A 91 -7.18 -6.56 2.03
N LEU A 92 -7.64 -7.77 1.71
CA LEU A 92 -8.97 -8.03 1.16
C LEU A 92 -10.06 -8.25 2.23
N SER A 93 -9.71 -8.20 3.51
CA SER A 93 -10.65 -8.38 4.63
C SER A 93 -10.93 -7.07 5.36
N LYS A 94 -11.87 -7.10 6.31
CA LYS A 94 -12.12 -5.96 7.23
C LYS A 94 -10.91 -5.57 8.08
N LYS A 95 -9.87 -6.42 8.14
CA LYS A 95 -8.64 -6.13 8.89
C LYS A 95 -7.92 -4.87 8.42
N ILE A 96 -8.05 -4.49 7.15
CA ILE A 96 -7.46 -3.24 6.67
C ILE A 96 -8.10 -2.02 7.35
N GLU A 97 -9.43 -2.01 7.51
CA GLU A 97 -10.13 -0.90 8.15
C GLU A 97 -9.83 -0.87 9.66
N GLU A 98 -9.74 -2.03 10.30
CA GLU A 98 -9.27 -2.15 11.69
C GLU A 98 -7.84 -1.61 11.85
N TYR A 99 -6.93 -1.98 10.95
CA TYR A 99 -5.54 -1.50 10.95
C TYR A 99 -5.44 0.02 10.86
N TYR A 100 -6.16 0.62 9.91
CA TYR A 100 -6.18 2.07 9.71
C TYR A 100 -6.88 2.83 10.87
N SER A 101 -7.70 2.15 11.69
CA SER A 101 -8.43 2.76 12.80
C SER A 101 -7.69 2.74 14.15
N ARG A 102 -6.53 2.08 14.26
CA ARG A 102 -5.84 1.86 15.55
C ARG A 102 -5.34 3.14 16.21
N GLU A 103 -4.70 3.96 15.39
CA GLU A 103 -4.09 5.22 15.81
C GLU A 103 -4.90 6.40 15.28
N TYR A 104 -4.71 7.57 15.87
CA TYR A 104 -5.32 8.80 15.40
C TYR A 104 -4.34 9.97 15.52
N ILE A 105 -4.66 11.06 14.84
CA ILE A 105 -4.10 12.37 15.16
C ILE A 105 -5.16 13.23 15.88
N PRO A 106 -4.78 13.96 16.94
CA PRO A 106 -5.69 14.91 17.58
C PRO A 106 -5.91 16.13 16.68
N LEU A 107 -7.15 16.59 16.59
CA LEU A 107 -7.52 17.83 15.89
C LEU A 107 -7.76 18.97 16.87
N LYS A 108 -7.54 20.22 16.44
CA LYS A 108 -7.72 21.42 17.28
C LYS A 108 -9.15 21.61 17.74
N ASN A 109 -10.12 21.07 17.00
CA ASN A 109 -11.54 21.11 17.38
C ASN A 109 -11.92 20.09 18.46
N GLY A 110 -11.01 19.20 18.89
CA GLY A 110 -11.23 18.16 19.88
C GLY A 110 -11.69 16.81 19.31
N GLU A 111 -11.92 16.70 17.99
CA GLU A 111 -12.09 15.42 17.31
C GLU A 111 -10.73 14.72 17.14
N LYS A 112 -10.75 13.43 16.84
CA LYS A 112 -9.57 12.63 16.51
C LYS A 112 -9.73 12.11 15.09
N PHE A 113 -8.78 12.36 14.20
CA PHE A 113 -8.81 11.85 12.83
C PHE A 113 -8.11 10.49 12.76
N LEU A 114 -8.80 9.47 12.22
CA LEU A 114 -8.29 8.10 12.15
C LEU A 114 -7.55 7.86 10.83
N TYR A 115 -8.26 8.01 9.70
CA TYR A 115 -7.74 7.80 8.36
C TYR A 115 -8.73 8.32 7.30
N GLY A 116 -8.26 8.41 6.06
CA GLY A 116 -9.11 8.65 4.91
C GLY A 116 -9.14 7.47 3.94
N LYS A 117 -10.26 7.34 3.22
CA LYS A 117 -10.51 6.32 2.21
C LYS A 117 -11.13 6.96 0.99
N LEU A 118 -10.38 6.98 -0.11
CA LEU A 118 -10.86 7.36 -1.43
C LEU A 118 -11.38 6.11 -2.13
N VAL A 119 -12.57 6.19 -2.73
CA VAL A 119 -13.13 5.14 -3.57
C VAL A 119 -13.50 5.74 -4.92
N TRP A 120 -12.97 5.14 -5.97
CA TRP A 120 -13.35 5.42 -7.34
C TRP A 120 -13.74 4.11 -8.02
N ASP A 121 -15.01 3.99 -8.38
CA ASP A 121 -15.60 2.81 -9.01
C ASP A 121 -16.21 3.26 -10.34
N ASN A 122 -15.57 2.87 -11.43
CA ASN A 122 -15.96 3.30 -12.77
C ASN A 122 -17.38 2.83 -13.12
N LEU A 123 -17.84 1.72 -12.53
CA LEU A 123 -19.14 1.11 -12.82
C LEU A 123 -20.25 1.65 -11.90
N LYS A 124 -19.99 1.80 -10.60
CA LYS A 124 -21.01 2.19 -9.62
C LYS A 124 -21.18 3.70 -9.49
N PHE A 125 -20.11 4.46 -9.70
CA PHE A 125 -20.12 5.89 -9.41
C PHE A 125 -20.20 6.77 -10.66
N LYS A 126 -20.37 6.21 -11.87
CA LYS A 126 -20.57 6.95 -13.14
C LYS A 126 -19.73 8.24 -13.23
N ASN A 127 -18.41 8.13 -13.03
CA ASN A 127 -17.46 9.25 -13.03
C ASN A 127 -17.37 10.11 -11.75
N SER A 128 -17.92 9.67 -10.62
CA SER A 128 -17.72 10.33 -9.33
C SER A 128 -16.70 9.63 -8.46
N THR A 129 -15.99 10.43 -7.66
CA THR A 129 -15.05 9.96 -6.64
C THR A 129 -15.69 10.20 -5.28
N LYS A 130 -15.62 9.18 -4.41
CA LYS A 130 -16.10 9.26 -3.04
C LYS A 130 -14.91 9.35 -2.09
N LEU A 131 -14.87 10.39 -1.27
CA LEU A 131 -13.94 10.51 -0.15
C LEU A 131 -14.68 10.22 1.15
N GLU A 132 -14.18 9.28 1.92
CA GLU A 132 -14.63 8.98 3.27
C GLU A 132 -13.53 9.35 4.27
N LEU A 133 -13.87 10.14 5.27
CA LEU A 133 -12.97 10.56 6.35
C LEU A 133 -13.50 10.03 7.68
N TYR A 134 -12.67 9.29 8.40
CA TYR A 134 -13.05 8.58 9.63
C TYR A 134 -12.49 9.32 10.85
N TYR A 135 -13.34 9.52 11.86
CA TYR A 135 -13.00 10.26 13.07
C TYR A 135 -13.57 9.59 14.31
N ILE A 136 -13.03 9.96 15.47
CA ILE A 136 -13.70 9.83 16.77
C ILE A 136 -14.11 11.23 17.21
N ASN A 137 -15.40 11.42 17.51
CA ASN A 137 -15.92 12.70 17.99
C ASN A 137 -15.62 12.92 19.48
N LYS A 138 -16.07 14.07 20.03
CA LYS A 138 -15.84 14.44 21.44
C LYS A 138 -16.48 13.49 22.45
N ASP A 139 -17.52 12.77 22.04
CA ASP A 139 -18.23 11.78 22.87
C ASP A 139 -17.61 10.38 22.75
N ASN A 140 -16.43 10.27 22.12
CA ASN A 140 -15.75 9.02 21.80
C ASN A 140 -16.54 8.07 20.89
N ILE A 141 -17.37 8.63 20.00
CA ILE A 141 -18.13 7.88 19.00
C ILE A 141 -17.41 7.96 17.66
N GLU A 142 -17.23 6.82 16.99
CA GLU A 142 -16.71 6.78 15.62
C GLU A 142 -17.74 7.39 14.66
N ILE A 143 -17.31 8.39 13.89
CA ILE A 143 -18.11 9.06 12.88
C ILE A 143 -17.39 9.05 11.54
N LYS A 144 -18.19 9.05 10.46
CA LYS A 144 -17.68 9.10 9.10
C LYS A 144 -18.26 10.31 8.37
N LYS A 145 -17.38 11.16 7.83
CA LYS A 145 -17.75 12.24 6.92
C LYS A 145 -17.57 11.75 5.48
N VAL A 146 -18.58 11.93 4.63
CA VAL A 146 -18.58 11.41 3.25
C VAL A 146 -18.79 12.56 2.29
N TYR A 147 -17.93 12.62 1.27
CA TYR A 147 -17.94 13.64 0.24
C TYR A 147 -18.00 12.95 -1.13
N PHE A 148 -18.89 13.45 -1.98
CA PHE A 148 -19.01 13.02 -3.36
C PHE A 148 -18.56 14.14 -4.28
N PHE A 149 -17.74 13.78 -5.26
CA PHE A 149 -17.22 14.74 -6.22
C PHE A 149 -17.55 14.27 -7.62
N ASP A 150 -18.16 15.16 -8.39
CA ASP A 150 -18.41 14.98 -9.82
C ASP A 150 -17.12 15.11 -10.67
N LYS A 151 -15.96 15.21 -10.00
CA LYS A 151 -14.64 15.35 -10.61
C LYS A 151 -13.91 14.01 -10.67
N ILE A 152 -13.54 13.66 -11.89
CA ILE A 152 -12.85 12.42 -12.26
C ILE A 152 -11.39 12.50 -11.82
N THR A 153 -10.93 11.54 -11.02
CA THR A 153 -9.51 11.20 -11.00
C THR A 153 -9.21 10.48 -12.31
N PRO A 154 -8.35 11.02 -13.20
CA PRO A 154 -8.12 10.39 -14.50
C PRO A 154 -7.67 8.93 -14.35
N SER A 155 -8.34 8.02 -15.06
CA SER A 155 -7.95 6.60 -15.16
C SER A 155 -6.47 6.44 -15.54
N SER A 156 -5.98 7.35 -16.39
CA SER A 156 -4.58 7.43 -16.81
C SER A 156 -3.57 7.57 -15.66
N LEU A 157 -3.97 8.12 -14.51
CA LEU A 157 -3.12 8.15 -13.32
C LEU A 157 -2.96 6.77 -12.70
N TYR A 158 -4.03 5.97 -12.69
CA TYR A 158 -4.02 4.63 -12.11
C TYR A 158 -3.38 3.59 -13.03
N ASN A 159 -3.51 3.73 -14.35
CA ASN A 159 -2.90 2.82 -15.32
C ASN A 159 -1.37 2.72 -15.16
N LYS A 160 -0.72 3.75 -14.60
CA LYS A 160 0.74 3.74 -14.37
C LYS A 160 1.18 2.72 -13.33
N PHE A 161 0.34 2.41 -12.36
CA PHE A 161 0.66 1.45 -11.30
C PHE A 161 0.77 0.02 -11.83
N ASP A 162 -0.03 -0.32 -12.84
CA ASP A 162 -0.09 -1.67 -13.39
C ASP A 162 1.10 -2.01 -14.30
N TYR A 163 1.96 -1.03 -14.66
CA TYR A 163 3.18 -1.26 -15.46
C TYR A 163 4.31 -1.96 -14.69
N PHE A 164 4.28 -1.92 -13.36
CA PHE A 164 5.34 -2.49 -12.56
C PHE A 164 5.10 -3.99 -12.37
N GLU A 165 5.69 -4.85 -13.19
CA GLU A 165 5.39 -6.30 -13.15
C GLU A 165 5.78 -7.00 -11.85
N GLU A 166 6.77 -6.48 -11.11
CA GLU A 166 7.28 -7.18 -9.93
C GLU A 166 6.24 -7.20 -8.80
N GLU A 167 6.18 -8.35 -8.12
CA GLU A 167 5.36 -8.60 -6.94
C GLU A 167 6.28 -9.05 -5.81
N GLY A 168 6.07 -8.50 -4.62
CA GLY A 168 6.90 -8.78 -3.47
C GLY A 168 6.69 -7.82 -2.33
N TYR A 169 7.65 -7.81 -1.41
CA TYR A 169 7.67 -6.95 -0.24
C TYR A 169 9.05 -6.31 -0.07
N TYR A 170 9.15 -5.33 0.81
CA TYR A 170 10.45 -4.87 1.31
C TYR A 170 10.29 -4.30 2.73
N PRO A 171 11.28 -4.52 3.61
CA PRO A 171 11.27 -3.96 4.96
C PRO A 171 11.48 -2.44 4.88
N ILE A 172 10.88 -1.73 5.84
CA ILE A 172 10.85 -0.27 5.86
C ILE A 172 11.02 0.31 7.27
N SER A 173 11.47 1.56 7.31
CA SER A 173 11.60 2.35 8.54
C SER A 173 10.26 2.94 8.97
N THR A 174 10.18 3.43 10.21
CA THR A 174 8.98 4.04 10.79
C THR A 174 8.78 5.39 10.16
N ILE A 175 7.65 5.58 9.48
CA ILE A 175 7.30 6.81 8.80
C ILE A 175 5.91 7.23 9.24
N ASN A 176 5.76 8.52 9.50
CA ASN A 176 4.50 9.14 9.87
C ASN A 176 3.41 9.10 8.79
N GLU A 177 3.64 8.62 7.57
CA GLU A 177 2.63 8.65 6.51
C GLU A 177 2.63 7.35 5.71
N GLU A 178 1.44 6.80 5.48
CA GLU A 178 1.24 5.53 4.78
C GLU A 178 0.03 5.53 3.87
N PHE A 179 0.10 4.65 2.87
CA PHE A 179 -0.90 4.50 1.83
C PHE A 179 -1.15 3.02 1.52
N THR A 180 -2.39 2.67 1.23
CA THR A 180 -2.73 1.42 0.57
C THR A 180 -3.59 1.73 -0.65
N ILE A 181 -3.08 1.41 -1.84
CA ILE A 181 -3.71 1.69 -3.13
C ILE A 181 -4.09 0.37 -3.78
N PHE A 182 -5.39 0.17 -3.99
CA PHE A 182 -5.95 -0.88 -4.81
C PHE A 182 -6.14 -0.31 -6.21
N THR A 183 -5.49 -0.91 -7.19
CA THR A 183 -5.73 -0.67 -8.62
C THR A 183 -6.49 -1.82 -9.23
N GLU A 184 -6.78 -1.77 -10.53
CA GLU A 184 -7.44 -2.89 -11.21
C GLU A 184 -6.69 -4.21 -11.02
N ASN A 185 -5.35 -4.18 -11.09
CA ASN A 185 -4.53 -5.39 -11.11
C ASN A 185 -3.55 -5.51 -9.93
N LYS A 186 -3.52 -4.53 -9.00
CA LYS A 186 -2.54 -4.51 -7.91
C LYS A 186 -3.09 -4.02 -6.58
N ILE A 187 -2.39 -4.40 -5.52
CA ILE A 187 -2.46 -3.80 -4.19
C ILE A 187 -1.07 -3.30 -3.83
N ILE A 188 -0.97 -2.01 -3.50
CA ILE A 188 0.29 -1.34 -3.20
C ILE A 188 0.16 -0.71 -1.82
N HIS A 189 0.91 -1.24 -0.86
CA HIS A 189 0.99 -0.70 0.49
C HIS A 189 2.37 -0.08 0.69
N LYS A 190 2.42 1.23 0.89
CA LYS A 190 3.69 1.98 0.97
C LYS A 190 3.69 3.11 1.97
N LYS A 191 4.84 3.37 2.60
CA LYS A 191 5.10 4.64 3.30
C LYS A 191 5.56 5.73 2.33
N SER A 192 5.29 6.99 2.68
CA SER A 192 5.48 8.12 1.76
C SER A 192 6.88 8.30 1.14
N PRO A 193 8.02 8.06 1.85
CA PRO A 193 9.36 8.23 1.27
C PRO A 193 9.73 7.13 0.27
N TYR A 194 9.06 5.98 0.36
CA TYR A 194 9.31 4.80 -0.48
C TYR A 194 8.38 4.75 -1.70
N LEU A 195 7.49 5.74 -1.83
CA LEU A 195 6.75 5.95 -3.07
C LEU A 195 7.71 6.19 -4.24
N LEU A 196 7.40 5.57 -5.37
CA LEU A 196 8.01 5.87 -6.65
C LEU A 196 7.52 7.23 -7.16
N SER A 197 8.26 7.85 -8.07
CA SER A 197 7.99 9.22 -8.53
C SER A 197 6.57 9.43 -9.04
N TYR A 198 6.01 8.47 -9.76
CA TYR A 198 4.63 8.53 -10.28
C TYR A 198 3.58 8.32 -9.19
N GLU A 199 3.84 7.45 -8.21
CA GLU A 199 2.96 7.19 -7.07
C GLU A 199 2.86 8.45 -6.20
N LYS A 200 4.00 9.10 -5.95
CA LYS A 200 4.05 10.39 -5.26
C LYS A 200 3.23 11.45 -6.00
N LYS A 201 3.44 11.61 -7.32
CA LYS A 201 2.66 12.56 -8.14
C LYS A 201 1.16 12.28 -8.07
N PHE A 202 0.76 11.00 -8.07
CA PHE A 202 -0.63 10.61 -7.91
C PHE A 202 -1.19 11.04 -6.55
N VAL A 203 -0.51 10.68 -5.46
CA VAL A 203 -0.91 11.05 -4.08
C VAL A 203 -1.02 12.56 -3.92
N GLU A 204 -0.03 13.34 -4.37
CA GLU A 204 -0.08 14.80 -4.26
C GLU A 204 -1.28 15.39 -5.00
N LYS A 205 -1.59 14.87 -6.19
CA LYS A 205 -2.74 15.33 -6.96
C LYS A 205 -4.07 15.01 -6.28
N ILE A 206 -4.18 13.86 -5.63
CA ILE A 206 -5.35 13.53 -4.80
C ILE A 206 -5.47 14.53 -3.64
N PHE A 207 -4.38 14.80 -2.93
CA PHE A 207 -4.42 15.74 -1.80
C PHE A 207 -4.65 17.18 -2.21
N GLU A 208 -4.18 17.62 -3.38
CA GLU A 208 -4.54 18.92 -3.95
C GLU A 208 -6.06 19.02 -4.20
N LEU A 209 -6.67 17.95 -4.74
CA LEU A 209 -8.11 17.92 -5.03
C LEU A 209 -8.99 17.96 -3.76
N PHE A 210 -8.51 17.38 -2.66
CA PHE A 210 -9.29 17.23 -1.42
C PHE A 210 -8.75 18.04 -0.23
N LYS A 211 -7.88 19.01 -0.52
CA LYS A 211 -7.18 19.80 0.50
C LYS A 211 -8.12 20.50 1.49
N ASP A 212 -9.27 20.95 1.00
CA ASP A 212 -10.23 21.70 1.81
C ASP A 212 -11.10 20.80 2.72
N GLU A 213 -11.23 19.51 2.38
CA GLU A 213 -12.01 18.56 3.19
C GLU A 213 -11.16 17.78 4.19
N ILE A 214 -9.91 17.50 3.85
CA ILE A 214 -8.97 16.82 4.76
C ILE A 214 -8.60 17.80 5.87
N PRO A 215 -8.58 17.37 7.16
CA PRO A 215 -8.20 18.24 8.27
C PRO A 215 -6.84 18.90 8.03
N LYS A 216 -6.72 20.20 8.30
CA LYS A 216 -5.46 20.94 8.09
C LYS A 216 -4.31 20.33 8.89
N GLU A 217 -4.61 19.82 10.08
CA GLU A 217 -3.68 19.13 10.96
C GLU A 217 -3.07 17.89 10.30
N TYR A 218 -3.78 17.21 9.39
CA TYR A 218 -3.20 16.11 8.62
C TYR A 218 -1.93 16.55 7.91
N PHE A 219 -1.99 17.70 7.23
CA PHE A 219 -0.85 18.26 6.49
C PHE A 219 0.24 18.78 7.43
N GLU A 220 -0.13 19.34 8.59
CA GLU A 220 0.83 19.75 9.62
C GLU A 220 1.64 18.55 10.16
N TYR A 221 1.00 17.39 10.37
CA TYR A 221 1.71 16.17 10.78
C TYR A 221 2.53 15.57 9.65
N ARG A 222 2.03 15.65 8.41
CA ARG A 222 2.74 15.16 7.22
C ARG A 222 4.07 15.88 7.04
N GLU A 223 4.09 17.19 7.16
CA GLU A 223 5.29 18.02 7.03
C GLU A 223 6.32 17.79 8.15
N LYS A 224 5.86 17.40 9.35
CA LYS A 224 6.73 17.18 10.51
C LYS A 224 7.49 15.86 10.47
N GLY A 225 6.91 14.82 9.89
CA GLY A 225 7.55 13.51 9.89
C GLY A 225 8.30 13.24 8.60
N GLU A 226 9.61 13.28 8.72
CA GLU A 226 10.52 12.52 7.86
C GLU A 226 11.59 11.91 8.76
N PHE A 227 11.31 10.75 9.34
CA PHE A 227 12.35 9.94 9.98
C PHE A 227 12.85 8.89 8.99
N VAL A 228 13.44 9.36 7.89
CA VAL A 228 14.35 8.55 7.08
C VAL A 228 15.75 9.03 7.41
N THR A 229 16.61 8.14 7.88
CA THR A 229 18.00 8.49 8.20
C THR A 229 18.71 9.02 6.94
N GLN A 230 19.64 9.96 7.09
CA GLN A 230 20.44 10.44 5.95
C GLN A 230 21.13 9.28 5.22
N PHE A 231 21.54 8.26 5.96
CA PHE A 231 22.12 7.03 5.44
C PHE A 231 21.16 6.26 4.51
N GLU A 232 19.92 6.03 4.94
CA GLU A 232 18.89 5.38 4.10
C GLU A 232 18.59 6.23 2.86
N LYS A 233 18.51 7.56 3.00
CA LYS A 233 18.32 8.48 1.85
C LYS A 233 19.45 8.32 0.84
N GLU A 234 20.70 8.24 1.29
CA GLU A 234 21.87 8.07 0.42
C GLU A 234 21.91 6.68 -0.24
N GLN A 235 21.58 5.63 0.49
CA GLN A 235 21.57 4.28 -0.05
C GLN A 235 20.43 4.10 -1.06
N ASP A 236 19.22 4.60 -0.80
CA ASP A 236 18.11 4.60 -1.75
C ASP A 236 18.45 5.44 -2.99
N LYS A 237 19.08 6.60 -2.80
CA LYS A 237 19.61 7.42 -3.90
C LYS A 237 20.65 6.68 -4.74
N ASN A 238 21.30 5.66 -4.19
CA ASN A 238 22.29 4.85 -4.90
C ASN A 238 21.76 3.47 -5.35
N ASN A 239 20.52 3.12 -5.01
CA ASN A 239 19.92 1.85 -5.38
C ASN A 239 19.70 1.76 -6.90
N GLU A 240 20.54 0.98 -7.58
CA GLU A 240 20.47 0.80 -9.03
C GLU A 240 19.14 0.21 -9.51
N LYS A 241 18.52 -0.68 -8.72
CA LYS A 241 17.26 -1.33 -9.12
C LYS A 241 16.12 -0.30 -9.13
N ARG A 242 16.02 0.51 -8.07
CA ARG A 242 15.08 1.64 -8.01
C ARG A 242 15.34 2.63 -9.14
N LYS A 243 16.60 3.02 -9.40
CA LYS A 243 16.94 3.93 -10.51
C LYS A 243 16.49 3.39 -11.87
N LYS A 244 16.84 2.15 -12.20
CA LYS A 244 16.46 1.51 -13.48
C LYS A 244 14.94 1.49 -13.63
N LEU A 245 14.22 1.21 -12.56
CA LEU A 245 12.76 1.23 -12.54
C LEU A 245 12.21 2.65 -12.77
N GLU A 246 12.70 3.64 -12.04
CA GLU A 246 12.29 5.05 -12.21
C GLU A 246 12.57 5.55 -13.64
N THR A 247 13.73 5.25 -14.21
CA THR A 247 14.03 5.58 -15.61
C THR A 247 13.08 4.89 -16.59
N LYS A 248 12.73 3.61 -16.34
CA LYS A 248 11.73 2.90 -17.15
C LYS A 248 10.37 3.60 -17.08
N ILE A 249 9.94 4.02 -15.88
CA ILE A 249 8.67 4.73 -15.66
C ILE A 249 8.67 6.10 -16.34
N GLU A 250 9.76 6.87 -16.24
CA GLU A 250 9.89 8.19 -16.87
C GLU A 250 9.85 8.10 -18.41
N ASN A 251 10.46 7.05 -18.97
CA ASN A 251 10.47 6.81 -20.41
C ASN A 251 9.14 6.30 -20.96
N ILE A 252 8.22 5.85 -20.09
CA ILE A 252 6.83 5.57 -20.45
C ILE A 252 6.10 6.93 -20.52
N GLN A 253 6.44 7.70 -21.56
CA GLN A 253 5.56 8.75 -22.08
C GLN A 253 4.41 8.06 -22.79
N ILE A 254 3.22 8.13 -22.19
CA ILE A 254 1.99 7.80 -22.88
C ILE A 254 1.21 9.10 -22.94
N ASN A 255 1.10 9.60 -24.17
CA ASN A 255 0.26 10.73 -24.57
C ASN A 255 -1.15 10.62 -23.99
#